data_AF-A0A349CIN2-F1
#
_entry.id   AF-A0A349CIN2-F1
#
_cell.length_a   1.000
_cell.length_b   1.000
_cell.length_c   1.000
_cell.angle_alpha   90.00
_cell.angle_beta   90.00
_cell.angle_gamma   90.00
#
_symmetry.space_group_name_H-M   'P 1'
#
loop_
_entity.id
_entity.type
_entity.pdbx_description
1 polymer ?
#
loop_
_entity_poly.entity_id
_entity_poly.type
_entity_poly.pdbx_seq_one_letter_code
_entity_poly.pdbx_strand_id
1 'polypeptide(L)'
;KHPEPVVEEESKYAQLSNLKIYGTFTIAALGIIVGGIWLSFIGDEIAVTYNLSASFVGSLFLAIGTSLPEIVVAITALRMGAIDLAVGDILGANMLNTANIFITDIFYTGGPLLSEVSSRNLFTALAMILMTLIVILGLKFKNKRKTFGIISWHALLILFIYISTSFILFNY
;
A
#
# COMPACT_ATOMS: atom_id res chain seq x y z
N LYS A 1 3.75 -27.21 -19.57
CA LYS A 1 4.86 -26.31 -19.97
C LYS A 1 4.25 -25.23 -20.87
N HIS A 2 3.75 -24.15 -20.27
CA HIS A 2 3.45 -22.93 -21.04
C HIS A 2 4.76 -22.15 -21.15
N PRO A 3 5.10 -21.58 -22.32
CA PRO A 3 6.25 -20.69 -22.42
C PRO A 3 5.97 -19.46 -21.55
N GLU A 4 6.96 -19.11 -20.72
CA GLU A 4 6.87 -17.97 -19.82
C GLU A 4 6.91 -16.66 -20.63
N PRO A 5 5.97 -15.72 -20.42
CA PRO A 5 5.95 -14.43 -21.12
C PRO A 5 7.13 -13.52 -20.79
N VAL A 6 7.97 -13.90 -19.81
CA VAL A 6 9.08 -13.09 -19.31
C VAL A 6 10.24 -12.98 -20.32
N VAL A 7 10.45 -14.00 -21.16
CA VAL A 7 11.61 -14.06 -22.08
C VAL A 7 11.45 -13.14 -23.30
N GLU A 8 10.22 -12.87 -23.75
CA GLU A 8 9.97 -11.97 -24.89
C GLU A 8 10.04 -10.48 -24.53
N GLU A 9 9.70 -10.10 -23.29
CA GLU A 9 9.75 -8.70 -22.85
C GLU A 9 11.17 -8.21 -22.57
N GLU A 10 12.05 -9.03 -21.98
CA GLU A 10 13.47 -8.67 -21.71
C GLU A 10 14.20 -8.16 -22.97
N SER A 11 13.91 -8.77 -24.13
CA SER A 11 14.49 -8.41 -25.44
C SER A 11 14.14 -6.99 -25.91
N LYS A 12 12.93 -6.51 -25.57
CA LYS A 12 12.43 -5.20 -26.03
C LYS A 12 12.99 -4.03 -25.21
N TYR A 13 13.29 -4.26 -23.93
CA TYR A 13 13.83 -3.23 -23.03
C TYR A 13 15.36 -3.16 -23.02
N ALA A 14 16.05 -4.24 -23.41
CA ALA A 14 17.52 -4.28 -23.51
C ALA A 14 18.11 -3.27 -24.52
N GLN A 15 17.30 -2.77 -25.46
CA GLN A 15 17.73 -1.79 -26.48
C GLN A 15 17.45 -0.32 -26.10
N LEU A 16 16.81 -0.05 -24.95
CA LEU A 16 16.51 1.32 -24.54
C LEU A 16 17.72 1.94 -23.82
N SER A 17 18.01 3.20 -24.15
CA SER A 17 19.03 3.99 -23.43
C SER A 17 18.67 4.11 -21.95
N ASN A 18 19.62 3.84 -21.05
CA ASN A 18 19.46 3.99 -19.60
C ASN A 18 18.88 5.36 -19.21
N LEU A 19 19.29 6.42 -19.91
CA LEU A 19 18.78 7.77 -19.68
C LEU A 19 17.27 7.86 -19.92
N LYS A 20 16.76 7.16 -20.94
CA LYS A 20 15.33 7.11 -21.26
C LYS A 20 14.56 6.30 -20.22
N ILE A 21 15.14 5.22 -19.70
CA ILE A 21 14.52 4.40 -18.63
C ILE A 21 14.38 5.22 -17.36
N TYR A 22 15.49 5.76 -16.83
CA TYR A 22 15.47 6.58 -15.62
C TYR A 22 14.64 7.85 -15.82
N GLY A 23 14.75 8.51 -16.97
CA GLY A 23 13.94 9.69 -17.28
C GLY A 23 12.44 9.41 -17.27
N THR A 24 12.01 8.30 -17.89
CA THR A 24 10.58 7.91 -17.90
C THR A 24 10.11 7.56 -16.49
N PHE A 25 10.91 6.81 -15.72
CA PHE A 25 10.60 6.50 -14.33
C PHE A 25 10.45 7.77 -13.48
N THR A 26 11.39 8.70 -13.58
CA THR A 26 11.33 9.98 -12.85
C THR A 26 10.09 10.78 -13.21
N ILE A 27 9.75 10.88 -14.50
CA ILE A 27 8.52 11.59 -14.93
C ILE A 27 7.27 10.92 -14.36
N ALA A 28 7.19 9.59 -14.39
CA ALA A 28 6.06 8.86 -13.82
C ALA A 28 5.96 9.07 -12.30
N ALA A 29 7.08 8.97 -11.57
CA ALA A 29 7.13 9.20 -10.13
C ALA A 29 6.70 10.62 -9.75
N LEU A 30 7.16 11.64 -10.50
CA LEU A 30 6.69 13.02 -10.33
C LEU A 30 5.18 13.15 -10.57
N GLY A 31 4.65 12.45 -11.58
CA GLY A 31 3.21 12.40 -11.81
C GLY A 31 2.43 11.84 -10.63
N ILE A 32 2.93 10.79 -9.98
CA ILE A 32 2.32 10.22 -8.77
C ILE A 32 2.38 11.23 -7.61
N ILE A 33 3.52 11.91 -7.41
CA ILE A 33 3.67 12.93 -6.35
C ILE A 33 2.67 14.08 -6.57
N VAL A 34 2.62 14.63 -7.78
CA VAL A 34 1.70 15.72 -8.12
C VAL A 34 0.25 15.27 -7.94
N GLY A 35 -0.09 14.05 -8.41
CA GLY A 35 -1.41 13.46 -8.22
C GLY A 35 -1.78 13.31 -6.75
N GLY A 36 -0.85 12.84 -5.91
CA GLY A 36 -1.04 12.72 -4.46
C GLY A 36 -1.28 14.06 -3.77
N ILE A 37 -0.50 15.09 -4.11
CA ILE A 37 -0.70 16.45 -3.62
C ILE A 37 -2.09 16.96 -4.01
N TRP A 38 -2.48 16.77 -5.28
CA TRP A 38 -3.77 17.26 -5.76
C TRP A 38 -4.94 16.54 -5.12
N LEU A 39 -4.81 15.23 -4.90
CA LEU A 39 -5.77 14.42 -4.18
C LEU A 39 -5.98 14.91 -2.74
N SER A 40 -4.92 15.35 -2.05
CA SER A 40 -5.04 15.93 -0.70
C SER A 40 -5.90 17.19 -0.68
N PHE A 41 -5.70 18.10 -1.64
CA PHE A 41 -6.53 19.31 -1.74
C PHE A 41 -7.99 19.00 -2.06
N ILE A 42 -8.25 18.06 -2.98
CA ILE A 42 -9.62 17.62 -3.32
C ILE A 42 -10.29 16.97 -2.10
N GLY A 43 -9.52 16.19 -1.32
CA GLY A 43 -10.01 15.61 -0.08
C GLY A 43 -10.50 16.69 0.90
N ASP A 44 -9.71 17.73 1.12
CA ASP A 44 -10.10 18.84 1.99
C ASP A 44 -11.38 19.55 1.50
N GLU A 45 -11.49 19.79 0.19
CA GLU A 45 -12.69 20.39 -0.42
C GLU A 45 -13.93 19.50 -0.26
N ILE A 46 -13.80 18.17 -0.38
CA ILE A 46 -14.87 17.21 -0.08
C ILE A 46 -15.27 17.30 1.40
N ALA A 47 -14.30 17.39 2.32
CA ALA A 47 -14.56 17.50 3.75
C ALA A 47 -15.43 18.72 4.07
N VAL A 48 -15.07 19.88 3.51
CA VAL A 48 -15.81 21.13 3.68
C VAL A 48 -17.19 21.07 3.03
N THR A 49 -17.28 20.61 1.79
CA THR A 49 -18.53 20.62 1.01
C THR A 49 -19.60 19.72 1.61
N TYR A 50 -19.21 18.54 2.10
CA TYR A 50 -20.13 17.55 2.66
C TYR A 50 -20.18 17.57 4.20
N ASN A 51 -19.52 18.53 4.84
CA ASN A 51 -19.40 18.66 6.30
C ASN A 51 -18.93 17.35 6.97
N LEU A 52 -17.94 16.70 6.36
CA LEU A 52 -17.29 15.50 6.87
C LEU A 52 -16.10 15.89 7.75
N SER A 53 -15.76 15.06 8.74
CA SER A 53 -14.56 15.31 9.54
C SER A 53 -13.29 15.10 8.71
N ALA A 54 -12.29 15.95 8.91
CA ALA A 54 -10.98 15.80 8.26
C ALA A 54 -10.37 14.42 8.53
N SER A 55 -10.55 13.88 9.74
CA SER A 55 -10.13 12.52 10.10
C SER A 55 -10.83 11.44 9.28
N PHE A 56 -12.12 11.58 8.99
CA PHE A 56 -12.86 10.64 8.13
C PHE A 56 -12.34 10.70 6.69
N VAL A 57 -12.13 11.91 6.16
CA VAL A 57 -11.63 12.05 4.79
C VAL A 57 -10.20 11.54 4.63
N GLY A 58 -9.33 11.86 5.59
CA GLY A 58 -7.96 11.36 5.60
C GLY A 58 -7.88 9.83 5.74
N SER A 59 -8.65 9.25 6.67
CA SER A 59 -8.62 7.80 6.93
C SER A 59 -9.27 6.96 5.83
N LEU A 60 -10.18 7.51 5.04
CA LEU A 60 -10.86 6.78 3.97
C LEU A 60 -10.42 7.20 2.57
N PHE A 61 -10.68 8.45 2.17
CA PHE A 61 -10.44 8.88 0.79
C PHE A 61 -8.96 9.04 0.49
N LEU A 62 -8.20 9.69 1.38
CA LEU A 62 -6.76 9.83 1.17
C LEU A 62 -6.08 8.47 1.28
N ALA A 63 -6.39 7.66 2.30
CA ALA A 63 -5.84 6.31 2.44
C ALA A 63 -6.09 5.44 1.19
N ILE A 64 -7.32 5.41 0.67
CA ILE A 64 -7.63 4.67 -0.58
C ILE A 64 -6.83 5.24 -1.74
N GLY A 65 -6.89 6.55 -1.95
CA GLY A 65 -6.29 7.16 -3.13
C GLY A 65 -4.76 7.07 -3.14
N THR A 66 -4.10 7.12 -1.98
CA THR A 66 -2.66 6.89 -1.86
C THR A 66 -2.27 5.44 -2.05
N SER A 67 -3.19 4.47 -1.84
CA SER A 67 -2.95 3.03 -2.03
C SER A 67 -3.33 2.51 -3.43
N LEU A 68 -4.00 3.32 -4.24
CA LEU A 68 -4.36 2.95 -5.62
C LEU A 68 -3.12 2.70 -6.50
N PRO A 69 -2.06 3.52 -6.48
CA PRO A 69 -0.86 3.26 -7.26
C PRO A 69 -0.26 1.88 -6.99
N GLU A 70 -0.15 1.46 -5.73
CA GLU A 70 0.38 0.16 -5.30
C GLU A 70 -0.50 -0.98 -5.81
N ILE A 71 -1.83 -0.84 -5.73
CA ILE A 71 -2.75 -1.84 -6.28
C ILE A 71 -2.55 -1.97 -7.80
N VAL A 72 -2.38 -0.86 -8.51
CA VAL A 72 -2.14 -0.85 -9.95
C VAL A 72 -0.79 -1.51 -10.29
N VAL A 73 0.26 -1.20 -9.55
CA VAL A 73 1.60 -1.80 -9.72
C VAL A 73 1.54 -3.30 -9.46
N ALA A 74 0.95 -3.73 -8.35
CA ALA A 74 0.81 -5.14 -8.00
C ALA A 74 0.01 -5.92 -9.05
N ILE A 75 -1.13 -5.40 -9.52
CA ILE A 75 -1.93 -6.04 -10.59
C ILE A 75 -1.13 -6.12 -11.90
N THR A 76 -0.40 -5.06 -12.25
CA THR A 76 0.40 -5.02 -13.48
C THR A 76 1.54 -6.05 -13.42
N ALA A 77 2.27 -6.10 -12.30
CA ALA A 77 3.33 -7.08 -12.06
C ALA A 77 2.79 -8.52 -12.12
N LEU A 78 1.61 -8.79 -11.53
CA LEU A 78 0.95 -10.09 -11.63
C LEU A 78 0.56 -10.45 -13.08
N ARG A 79 0.10 -9.48 -13.88
CA ARG A 79 -0.23 -9.68 -15.30
C ARG A 79 1.01 -9.98 -16.15
N MET A 80 2.17 -9.43 -15.76
CA MET A 80 3.47 -9.74 -16.38
C MET A 80 4.06 -11.08 -15.90
N GLY A 81 3.40 -11.78 -14.97
CA GLY A 81 3.94 -13.00 -14.35
C GLY A 81 5.04 -12.75 -13.32
N ALA A 82 5.34 -11.49 -13.00
CA ALA A 82 6.36 -11.08 -12.04
C ALA A 82 5.80 -11.07 -10.61
N ILE A 83 5.52 -12.26 -10.06
CA ILE A 83 4.90 -12.41 -8.73
C ILE A 83 5.78 -11.82 -7.62
N ASP A 84 7.10 -12.05 -7.69
CA ASP A 84 8.03 -11.52 -6.68
C ASP A 84 8.10 -10.00 -6.71
N LEU A 85 7.93 -9.37 -7.89
CA LEU A 85 7.83 -7.91 -8.01
C LEU A 85 6.56 -7.39 -7.34
N ALA A 86 5.42 -8.05 -7.57
CA ALA A 86 4.15 -7.65 -6.95
C ALA A 86 4.19 -7.76 -5.41
N VAL A 87 4.76 -8.85 -4.88
CA VAL A 87 4.90 -9.03 -3.43
C VAL A 87 5.96 -8.09 -2.84
N GLY A 88 7.06 -7.88 -3.55
CA GLY A 88 8.13 -6.98 -3.16
C GLY A 88 7.66 -5.52 -3.07
N ASP A 89 6.85 -5.07 -4.01
CA ASP A 89 6.22 -3.75 -4.01
C ASP A 89 5.35 -3.54 -2.76
N ILE A 90 4.41 -4.44 -2.49
CA ILE A 90 3.50 -4.36 -1.33
C ILE A 90 4.28 -4.35 0.00
N LEU A 91 5.25 -5.25 0.15
CA LEU A 91 6.05 -5.33 1.37
C LEU A 91 6.97 -4.11 1.54
N GLY A 92 7.59 -3.67 0.45
CA GLY A 92 8.44 -2.47 0.43
C GLY A 92 7.66 -1.20 0.79
N ALA A 93 6.46 -1.03 0.24
CA ALA A 93 5.57 0.08 0.55
C ALA A 93 5.17 0.08 2.04
N ASN A 94 4.83 -1.08 2.62
CA ASN A 94 4.53 -1.18 4.05
C ASN A 94 5.72 -0.83 4.95
N MET A 95 6.94 -1.21 4.56
CA MET A 95 8.16 -0.82 5.25
C MET A 95 8.38 0.70 5.19
N LEU A 96 8.21 1.31 4.02
CA LEU A 96 8.35 2.75 3.83
C LEU A 96 7.28 3.52 4.62
N ASN A 97 6.03 3.07 4.60
CA ASN A 97 4.93 3.69 5.35
C ASN A 97 5.20 3.70 6.86
N THR A 98 5.79 2.64 7.39
CA THR A 98 6.20 2.60 8.81
C THR A 98 7.40 3.52 9.06
N ALA A 99 8.38 3.54 8.14
CA ALA A 99 9.55 4.40 8.22
C ALA A 99 9.19 5.90 8.15
N ASN A 100 8.07 6.26 7.51
CA ASN A 100 7.60 7.64 7.43
C ASN A 100 7.32 8.26 8.81
N ILE A 101 7.17 7.46 9.87
CA ILE A 101 7.14 7.98 11.25
C ILE A 101 8.37 8.84 11.55
N PHE A 102 9.56 8.44 11.07
CA PHE A 102 10.78 9.23 11.22
C PHE A 102 10.65 10.62 10.59
N ILE A 103 10.14 10.68 9.37
CA ILE A 103 9.95 11.95 8.65
C ILE A 103 8.91 12.80 9.39
N THR A 104 7.77 12.21 9.77
CA THR A 104 6.70 12.91 10.49
C THR A 104 7.17 13.43 11.85
N ASP A 105 8.00 12.68 12.58
CA ASP A 105 8.57 13.08 13.86
C ASP A 105 9.51 14.28 13.72
N ILE A 106 10.31 14.37 12.64
CA ILE A 106 11.13 15.55 12.33
C ILE A 106 10.29 16.82 12.16
N PHE A 107 9.14 16.71 11.50
CA PHE A 107 8.27 17.86 11.24
C PHE A 107 7.34 18.20 12.40
N TYR A 108 7.19 17.31 13.38
CA TYR A 108 6.34 17.53 14.55
C TYR A 108 7.10 18.30 15.64
N THR A 109 6.62 19.49 15.99
CA THR A 109 7.29 20.39 16.95
C THR A 109 6.74 20.29 18.38
N GLY A 110 5.74 19.44 18.62
CA GLY A 110 5.01 19.38 19.89
C GLY A 110 5.65 18.50 20.98
N GLY A 111 6.77 17.84 20.71
CA GLY A 111 7.38 16.82 21.57
C GLY A 111 7.64 15.52 20.80
N PRO A 112 7.92 14.39 21.47
CA PRO A 112 8.03 13.11 20.79
C PRO A 112 6.68 12.72 20.16
N LEU A 113 6.61 12.52 18.84
CA LEU A 113 5.34 12.29 18.15
C LEU A 113 4.56 11.13 18.78
N LEU A 114 5.24 10.01 19.05
CA LEU A 114 4.61 8.79 19.55
C LEU A 114 4.07 8.91 20.99
N SER A 115 4.53 9.88 21.80
CA SER A 115 3.95 10.10 23.14
C SER A 115 2.63 10.87 23.10
N GLU A 116 2.38 11.60 22.01
CA GLU A 116 1.19 12.43 21.81
C GLU A 116 0.08 11.68 21.04
N VAL A 117 0.42 10.53 20.43
CA VAL A 117 -0.55 9.69 19.72
C VAL A 117 -1.46 8.97 20.71
N SER A 118 -2.77 9.03 20.45
CA SER A 118 -3.78 8.29 21.25
C SER A 118 -3.48 6.79 21.32
N SER A 119 -3.61 6.21 22.52
CA SER A 119 -3.50 4.76 22.78
C SER A 119 -4.44 3.92 21.91
N ARG A 120 -5.48 4.52 21.33
CA ARG A 120 -6.35 3.88 20.33
C ARG A 120 -5.58 3.34 19.13
N ASN A 121 -4.52 4.04 18.69
CA ASN A 121 -3.70 3.61 17.56
C ASN A 121 -2.83 2.38 17.88
N LEU A 122 -2.70 2.00 19.16
CA LEU A 122 -2.05 0.75 19.55
C LEU A 122 -2.76 -0.46 18.93
N PHE A 123 -4.09 -0.45 18.86
CA PHE A 123 -4.86 -1.54 18.24
C PHE A 123 -4.57 -1.65 16.75
N THR A 124 -4.45 -0.50 16.05
CA THR A 124 -4.08 -0.47 14.63
C THR A 124 -2.67 -1.01 14.42
N ALA A 125 -1.71 -0.61 15.25
CA ALA A 125 -0.34 -1.11 15.17
C ALA A 125 -0.26 -2.64 15.42
N LEU A 126 -0.98 -3.15 16.42
CA LEU A 126 -1.06 -4.59 16.70
C LEU A 126 -1.70 -5.37 15.54
N ALA A 127 -2.74 -4.82 14.92
CA ALA A 127 -3.36 -5.42 13.75
C ALA A 127 -2.39 -5.49 12.56
N MET A 128 -1.60 -4.44 12.32
CA MET A 128 -0.55 -4.43 11.28
C MET A 128 0.49 -5.53 11.52
N ILE A 129 0.94 -5.72 12.77
CA ILE A 129 1.86 -6.80 13.14
C ILE A 129 1.24 -8.17 12.84
N LEU A 130 -0.02 -8.38 13.24
CA LEU A 130 -0.72 -9.64 13.02
C LEU A 130 -0.91 -9.95 11.52
N MET A 131 -1.31 -8.96 10.73
CA MET A 131 -1.45 -9.10 9.27
C MET A 131 -0.09 -9.43 8.62
N THR A 132 0.98 -8.77 9.04
CA THR A 132 2.34 -9.05 8.57
C THR A 132 2.78 -10.47 8.93
N LEU A 133 2.45 -10.95 10.13
CA LEU A 133 2.73 -12.33 10.54
C LEU A 133 2.00 -13.34 9.65
N ILE A 134 0.75 -13.08 9.28
CA ILE A 134 -0.01 -13.93 8.35
C ILE A 134 0.65 -13.98 6.97
N VAL A 135 1.19 -12.86 6.49
CA VAL A 135 1.97 -12.84 5.23
C VAL A 135 3.21 -13.72 5.35
N ILE A 136 3.97 -13.60 6.45
CA ILE A 136 5.15 -14.45 6.71
C ILE A 136 4.77 -15.93 6.72
N LEU A 137 3.68 -16.29 7.40
CA LEU A 137 3.18 -17.67 7.41
C LEU A 137 2.77 -18.14 6.01
N GLY A 138 2.13 -17.28 5.22
CA GLY A 138 1.77 -17.57 3.83
C GLY A 138 2.99 -17.84 2.95
N LEU A 139 4.06 -17.04 3.10
CA LEU A 139 5.32 -17.20 2.37
C LEU A 139 6.06 -18.48 2.79
N LYS A 140 6.06 -18.81 4.08
CA LYS A 140 6.73 -20.00 4.63
C LYS A 140 5.99 -21.30 4.31
N PHE A 141 4.68 -21.33 4.54
CA PHE A 141 3.87 -22.55 4.47
C PHE A 141 3.22 -22.78 3.09
N LYS A 142 3.62 -22.01 2.06
CA LYS A 142 3.30 -22.15 0.62
C LYS A 142 2.07 -23.03 0.34
N ASN A 143 0.90 -22.53 0.75
CA ASN A 143 -0.33 -23.30 0.67
C ASN A 143 -0.74 -23.47 -0.81
N LYS A 144 -0.96 -24.72 -1.23
CA LYS A 144 -1.34 -25.05 -2.61
C LYS A 144 -2.84 -24.95 -2.87
N ARG A 145 -3.66 -24.75 -1.83
CA ARG A 145 -5.13 -24.68 -1.95
C ARG A 145 -5.62 -23.24 -1.94
N LYS A 146 -6.41 -22.87 -2.94
CA LYS A 146 -7.22 -21.64 -2.93
C LYS A 146 -8.60 -21.94 -2.37
N THR A 147 -9.06 -21.11 -1.44
CA THR A 147 -10.44 -21.08 -0.95
C THR A 147 -11.35 -20.54 -2.06
N PHE A 148 -12.49 -21.19 -2.30
CA PHE A 148 -13.40 -20.88 -3.43
C PHE A 148 -12.73 -20.86 -4.82
N GLY A 149 -11.55 -21.49 -4.98
CA GLY A 149 -10.79 -21.50 -6.24
C GLY A 149 -10.10 -20.18 -6.61
N ILE A 150 -10.38 -19.08 -5.90
CA ILE A 150 -9.96 -17.73 -6.30
C ILE A 150 -9.00 -17.11 -5.26
N ILE A 151 -9.27 -17.27 -3.95
CA ILE A 151 -8.62 -16.49 -2.88
C ILE A 151 -7.93 -17.41 -1.89
N SER A 152 -6.75 -17.05 -1.36
CA SER A 152 -6.11 -17.82 -0.29
C SER A 152 -6.79 -17.56 1.06
N TRP A 153 -6.82 -18.56 1.95
CA TRP A 153 -7.33 -18.34 3.32
C TRP A 153 -6.58 -17.23 4.06
N HIS A 154 -5.27 -17.09 3.82
CA HIS A 154 -4.46 -16.00 4.38
C HIS A 154 -5.00 -14.61 3.95
N ALA A 155 -5.35 -14.43 2.67
CA ALA A 155 -5.89 -13.17 2.16
C ALA A 155 -7.27 -12.85 2.77
N LEU A 156 -8.13 -13.85 2.94
CA LEU A 156 -9.43 -13.67 3.62
C LEU A 156 -9.23 -13.24 5.08
N LEU A 157 -8.27 -13.86 5.77
CA LEU A 157 -7.98 -13.53 7.16
C LEU A 157 -7.40 -12.12 7.31
N ILE A 158 -6.49 -11.71 6.41
CA ILE A 158 -5.94 -10.35 6.35
C ILE A 158 -7.08 -9.33 6.14
N LEU A 159 -7.97 -9.58 5.17
CA LEU A 159 -9.12 -8.71 4.91
C LEU A 159 -10.06 -8.62 6.12
N PHE A 160 -10.33 -9.76 6.77
CA PHE A 160 -11.17 -9.82 7.96
C PHE A 160 -10.58 -8.97 9.09
N ILE A 161 -9.29 -9.12 9.39
CA ILE A 161 -8.60 -8.34 10.44
C ILE A 161 -8.67 -6.84 10.11
N TYR A 162 -8.37 -6.46 8.86
CA TYR A 162 -8.44 -5.06 8.42
C TYR A 162 -9.82 -4.44 8.67
N ILE A 163 -10.90 -5.13 8.25
CA ILE A 163 -12.27 -4.65 8.41
C ILE A 163 -12.64 -4.59 9.89
N SER A 164 -12.32 -5.63 10.67
CA SER A 164 -12.62 -5.67 12.11
C SER A 164 -11.91 -4.55 12.87
N THR A 165 -10.61 -4.34 12.62
CA THR A 165 -9.85 -3.25 13.25
C THR A 165 -10.38 -1.89 12.87
N SER A 166 -10.67 -1.66 11.58
CA SER A 166 -11.26 -0.40 11.11
C SER A 166 -12.60 -0.13 11.78
N PHE A 167 -13.47 -1.14 11.86
CA PHE A 167 -14.77 -1.02 12.53
C PHE A 167 -14.62 -0.65 14.02
N ILE A 168 -13.72 -1.32 14.75
CA ILE A 168 -13.46 -1.00 16.16
C ILE A 168 -12.94 0.43 16.31
N LEU A 169 -12.03 0.84 15.42
CA LEU A 169 -11.42 2.17 15.46
C LEU A 169 -12.45 3.31 15.34
N PHE A 170 -13.46 3.13 14.48
CA PHE A 170 -14.51 4.14 14.22
C PHE A 170 -15.71 4.09 15.17
N ASN A 171 -15.99 2.94 15.79
CA ASN A 171 -17.16 2.79 16.66
C ASN A 171 -16.86 2.99 18.15
N TYR A 172 -15.62 2.80 18.56
CA TYR A 172 -15.19 3.09 19.94
C TYR A 172 -14.57 4.46 20.03
#